data_AF-A0A0F8FEP6-F1
#
_entry.id   AF-A0A0F8FEP6-F1
#
_cell.length_a   1.000
_cell.length_b   1.000
_cell.length_c   1.000
_cell.angle_alpha   90.00
_cell.angle_beta   90.00
_cell.angle_gamma   90.00
#
_symmetry.space_group_name_H-M   'P 1'
#
loop_
_entity.id
_entity.type
_entity.pdbx_description
1 polymer ?
#
loop_
_entity_poly.entity_id
_entity_poly.type
_entity_poly.pdbx_seq_one_letter_code
_entity_poly.pdbx_strand_id
1 'polypeptide(L)' 'MYPVIDYNKCTGALACYEVCPAEVFDIEMIDEVKKAVVASKENCIECEQCVEACPEDAIELVEG' A
#
# COMPACT_ATOMS: atom_id res chain seq x y z
N MET A 1 -8.94 -6.08 -9.02
CA MET A 1 -8.58 -4.76 -8.46
C MET A 1 -7.21 -4.85 -7.79
N TYR A 2 -6.50 -3.74 -7.61
CA TYR A 2 -5.20 -3.71 -6.92
C TYR A 2 -4.99 -2.38 -6.18
N PRO A 3 -4.16 -2.33 -5.13
CA PRO A 3 -3.96 -1.10 -4.38
C PRO A 3 -3.16 -0.09 -5.21
N VAL A 4 -3.55 1.17 -5.10
CA VAL A 4 -2.78 2.34 -5.56
C VAL A 4 -2.56 3.25 -4.37
N ILE A 5 -1.33 3.76 -4.22
CA ILE A 5 -0.93 4.62 -3.12
C ILE A 5 -0.85 6.06 -3.61
N ASP A 6 -1.55 6.98 -2.95
CA ASP A 6 -1.32 8.42 -3.08
C ASP A 6 -0.12 8.84 -2.22
N TYR A 7 1.03 9.04 -2.87
CA TYR A 7 2.27 9.42 -2.19
C TYR A 7 2.26 10.82 -1.57
N ASN A 8 1.31 11.68 -1.96
CA ASN A 8 1.14 13.00 -1.32
C ASN A 8 0.51 12.87 0.07
N LYS A 9 -0.30 11.82 0.30
CA LYS A 9 -0.88 11.50 1.61
C LYS A 9 -0.02 10.51 2.40
N CYS A 10 0.66 9.59 1.72
CA CYS A 10 1.45 8.55 2.37
C CYS A 10 2.60 9.15 3.20
N THR A 11 2.53 8.97 4.53
CA THR A 11 3.53 9.42 5.51
C THR A 11 4.59 8.37 5.85
N GLY A 12 4.52 7.17 5.26
CA GLY A 12 5.46 6.10 5.55
C GLY A 12 5.15 5.30 6.82
N ALA A 13 3.88 5.20 7.21
CA ALA A 13 3.45 4.41 8.37
C ALA A 13 3.68 2.89 8.23
N LEU A 14 3.80 2.39 6.99
CA LEU A 14 4.06 0.99 6.64
C LEU A 14 3.02 -0.04 7.13
N ALA A 15 1.89 0.39 7.71
CA ALA A 15 0.81 -0.50 8.14
C ALA A 15 0.29 -1.40 7.00
N CYS A 16 0.21 -0.87 5.77
CA CYS A 16 -0.21 -1.64 4.59
C CYS A 16 0.76 -2.80 4.25
N TYR A 17 2.06 -2.63 4.50
CA TYR A 17 3.06 -3.66 4.32
C TYR A 17 2.90 -4.76 5.38
N GLU A 18 2.68 -4.36 6.65
CA GLU A 18 2.54 -5.31 7.76
C GLU A 18 1.27 -6.16 7.69
N VAL A 19 0.15 -5.58 7.26
CA VAL A 19 -1.13 -6.30 7.23
C VAL A 19 -1.33 -7.12 5.95
N CYS A 20 -0.56 -6.90 4.89
CA CYS A 20 -0.84 -7.53 3.60
C CYS A 20 -0.53 -9.04 3.63
N PRO A 21 -1.54 -9.93 3.57
CA PRO A 21 -1.31 -11.37 3.63
C PRO A 21 -0.78 -11.95 2.29
N ALA A 22 -0.78 -11.14 1.23
CA ALA A 22 -0.42 -11.53 -0.12
C ALA A 22 0.90 -10.89 -0.58
N GLU A 23 1.64 -10.25 0.33
CA GLU A 23 2.99 -9.72 0.07
C GLU A 23 3.01 -8.80 -1.17
N VAL A 24 1.98 -7.95 -1.33
CA VAL A 24 1.83 -7.06 -2.49
C VAL A 24 2.83 -5.88 -2.45
N PHE A 25 3.27 -5.50 -1.27
CA PHE A 25 4.06 -4.30 -1.04
C PHE A 25 5.54 -4.61 -0.81
N ASP A 26 6.42 -3.79 -1.37
CA ASP A 26 7.82 -3.64 -0.93
C ASP A 26 8.02 -2.28 -0.25
N ILE A 27 9.24 -1.99 0.22
CA ILE A 27 9.59 -0.74 0.88
C ILE A 27 10.73 -0.06 0.12
N GLU A 28 10.52 1.18 -0.28
CA GLU A 28 11.52 2.03 -0.94
C GLU A 28 11.71 3.36 -0.19
N MET A 29 12.80 4.07 -0.54
CA MET A 29 13.08 5.42 -0.04
C MET A 29 12.47 6.45 -1.00
N ILE A 30 11.44 7.17 -0.55
CA ILE A 30 10.75 8.21 -1.33
C ILE A 30 10.72 9.48 -0.49
N ASP A 31 11.27 10.58 -1.00
CA ASP A 31 11.39 11.86 -0.29
C ASP A 31 12.06 11.72 1.09
N GLU A 32 13.16 10.96 1.15
CA GLU A 32 13.93 10.68 2.38
C GLU A 32 13.12 9.93 3.48
N VAL A 33 11.93 9.43 3.16
CA VAL A 33 11.06 8.63 4.06
C VAL A 33 10.82 7.24 3.47
N LYS A 34 10.84 6.20 4.31
CA LYS A 34 10.53 4.84 3.86
C LYS A 34 9.04 4.75 3.58
N LYS A 35 8.66 4.41 2.35
CA LYS A 35 7.26 4.28 1.94
C LYS A 35 7.04 2.92 1.28
N ALA A 36 5.83 2.39 1.44
CA ALA A 36 5.43 1.19 0.73
C ALA A 36 5.30 1.48 -0.77
N VAL A 37 5.67 0.52 -1.61
CA VAL A 37 5.44 0.52 -3.05
C VAL A 37 4.68 -0.74 -3.44
N VAL A 38 3.80 -0.64 -4.42
CA VAL A 38 3.03 -1.79 -4.91
C VAL A 38 3.92 -2.57 -5.87
N ALA A 39 4.58 -3.62 -5.37
CA ALA A 39 5.59 -4.38 -6.10
C ALA A 39 5.02 -5.61 -6.82
N SER A 40 3.94 -6.19 -6.30
CA SER A 40 3.32 -7.40 -6.86
C SER A 40 1.80 -7.27 -6.88
N LYS A 41 1.29 -6.35 -7.71
CA LYS A 41 -0.16 -6.04 -7.78
C LYS A 41 -1.02 -7.25 -8.17
N GLU A 42 -0.45 -8.18 -8.94
CA GLU A 42 -1.06 -9.43 -9.35
C GLU A 42 -1.33 -10.41 -8.20
N ASN A 43 -0.62 -10.25 -7.07
CA ASN A 43 -0.85 -11.05 -5.87
C ASN A 43 -2.05 -10.55 -5.07
N CYS A 44 -2.59 -9.36 -5.36
CA CYS A 44 -3.67 -8.78 -4.58
C CYS A 44 -4.90 -9.71 -4.58
N ILE A 45 -5.33 -10.10 -3.37
CA ILE A 45 -6.52 -10.94 -3.14
C ILE A 45 -7.78 -10.14 -2.77
N GLU A 46 -7.76 -8.82 -2.98
CA GLU A 46 -8.92 -7.92 -2.77
C GLU A 46 -9.49 -7.98 -1.34
N CYS A 47 -8.64 -8.19 -0.32
CA CYS A 47 -9.05 -8.29 1.08
C CYS A 47 -9.23 -6.94 1.81
N GLU A 48 -8.90 -5.84 1.16
CA GLU A 48 -9.05 -4.45 1.66
C GLU A 48 -8.27 -4.07 2.94
N GLN A 49 -7.54 -4.99 3.57
CA GLN A 49 -6.82 -4.71 4.83
C GLN A 49 -5.83 -3.54 4.74
N CYS A 50 -5.15 -3.38 3.60
CA CYS A 50 -4.23 -2.25 3.40
C CYS A 50 -4.96 -0.90 3.35
N VAL A 51 -6.21 -0.87 2.87
CA VAL A 51 -7.05 0.34 2.85
C VAL A 51 -7.47 0.67 4.28
N GLU A 52 -8.02 -0.30 5.03
CA GLU A 52 -8.45 -0.11 6.42
C GLU A 52 -7.30 0.25 7.38
N ALA A 53 -6.12 -0.32 7.16
CA ALA A 53 -4.97 -0.11 8.03
C ALA A 53 -4.23 1.21 7.75
N CYS A 54 -4.50 1.89 6.63
CA CYS A 54 -3.80 3.13 6.28
C CYS A 54 -4.32 4.30 7.13
N PRO A 55 -3.50 4.89 8.02
CA PRO A 55 -3.97 5.97 8.89
C PRO A 55 -4.22 7.30 8.15
N GLU A 56 -3.74 7.42 6.92
CA GLU A 56 -3.80 8.65 6.11
C GLU A 56 -4.83 8.57 4.97
N ASP A 57 -5.61 7.48 4.90
CA ASP A 57 -6.52 7.20 3.78
C ASP A 57 -5.83 7.38 2.42
N ALA A 58 -4.59 6.88 2.33
CA ALA A 58 -3.70 7.08 1.18
C ALA A 58 -3.76 5.91 0.18
N ILE A 59 -4.61 4.90 0.40
CA ILE A 59 -4.67 3.69 -0.40
C ILE A 59 -6.10 3.45 -0.88
N GLU A 60 -6.26 3.18 -2.17
CA GLU A 60 -7.52 2.75 -2.78
C GLU A 60 -7.29 1.48 -3.61
N LEU A 61 -8.28 0.59 -3.66
CA LEU A 61 -8.31 -0.50 -4.64
C LEU A 61 -8.94 0.00 -5.94
N VAL A 62 -8.17 -0.06 -7.03
CA VAL A 62 -8.66 0.34 -8.35
C VAL A 62 -8.87 -0.87 -9.26
N GLU A 63 -9.82 -0.77 -10.18
CA GLU A 63 -9.93 -1.72 -11.29
C GLU A 63 -8.70 -1.60 -12.21
N GLY A 64 -8.24 -2.74 -12.71
CA GLY A 64 -7.13 -2.83 -13.65
C GLY A 64 -7.59 -2.96 -15.08
#